data_AF-A0A2I1EQ60-F1
#
_entry.id   AF-A0A2I1EQ60-F1
#
_cell.length_a   1.000
_cell.length_b   1.000
_cell.length_c   1.000
_cell.angle_alpha   90.00
_cell.angle_beta   90.00
_cell.angle_gamma   90.00
#
_symmetry.space_group_name_H-M   'P 1'
#
loop_
_entity.id
_entity.type
_entity.pdbx_description
1 polymer ?
#
loop_
_entity_poly.entity_id
_entity_poly.type
_entity_poly.pdbx_seq_one_letter_code
_entity_poly.pdbx_strand_id
1 'polypeptide(L)'
;MSSTSNIFTKSNLVYIPLSITIAHILNFIINSSSSTWPPALPNSVYSSIFFAPMLLFISLSFEPIQTKKRFYTLLSLALLSMSIPIIYRGNKNPLHNVIVSITSTSGMKMLNLIGRTIIQRIQKNLNRTFGHYLIGVLILI
;
A
#
# COMPACT_ATOMS: atom_id res chain seq x y z
N MET A 1 10.83 19.93 28.94
CA MET A 1 11.68 18.92 28.26
C MET A 1 10.94 18.39 27.04
N SER A 2 11.58 18.50 25.88
CA SER A 2 11.05 18.14 24.56
C SER A 2 11.07 16.62 24.36
N SER A 3 9.90 15.99 24.28
CA SER A 3 9.74 14.55 24.00
C SER A 3 9.65 14.32 22.49
N THR A 4 10.78 14.50 21.79
CA THR A 4 10.84 14.37 20.31
C THR A 4 11.80 13.25 19.90
N SER A 5 11.67 12.05 20.49
CA SER A 5 12.64 10.97 20.26
C SER A 5 12.06 9.56 20.34
N ASN A 6 11.01 9.24 19.57
CA ASN A 6 10.62 7.84 19.36
C ASN A 6 9.90 7.48 18.05
N ILE A 7 9.64 8.46 17.18
CA ILE A 7 8.93 8.22 15.90
C ILE A 7 9.89 7.77 14.79
N PHE A 8 11.15 8.24 14.84
CA PHE A 8 12.19 7.91 13.85
C PHE A 8 12.73 6.48 14.00
N THR A 9 12.79 5.94 15.22
CA THR A 9 13.19 4.54 15.48
C THR A 9 12.15 3.53 15.00
N LYS A 10 10.86 3.81 15.24
CA LYS A 10 9.75 2.91 14.86
C LYS A 10 9.51 2.85 13.35
N SER A 11 9.65 3.98 12.65
CA SER A 11 9.44 4.04 11.19
C SER A 11 10.58 3.38 10.41
N ASN A 12 11.84 3.54 10.81
CA ASN A 12 12.98 2.88 10.16
C ASN A 12 12.87 1.34 10.20
N LEU A 13 12.35 0.77 11.30
CA LEU A 13 12.13 -0.68 11.42
C LEU A 13 11.11 -1.24 10.42
N VAL A 14 10.18 -0.43 9.92
CA VAL A 14 9.20 -0.86 8.90
C VAL A 14 9.71 -0.57 7.49
N TYR A 15 10.38 0.58 7.29
CA TYR A 15 10.87 1.00 5.98
C TYR A 15 12.05 0.17 5.45
N ILE A 16 12.93 -0.32 6.33
CA ILE A 16 14.06 -1.18 5.94
C ILE A 16 13.56 -2.52 5.35
N PRO A 17 12.77 -3.34 6.06
CA PRO A 17 12.26 -4.59 5.49
C PRO A 17 11.34 -4.36 4.29
N LEU A 18 10.57 -3.25 4.27
CA LEU A 18 9.79 -2.83 3.11
C LEU A 18 10.68 -2.60 1.88
N SER A 19 11.77 -1.85 2.02
CA SER A 19 12.72 -1.59 0.91
C SER A 19 13.41 -2.86 0.43
N ILE A 20 13.79 -3.76 1.35
CA ILE A 20 14.40 -5.06 1.02
C ILE A 20 13.40 -5.93 0.25
N THR A 21 12.14 -5.97 0.70
CA THR A 21 11.06 -6.74 0.06
C THR A 21 10.76 -6.22 -1.34
N ILE A 22 10.64 -4.89 -1.49
CA ILE A 22 10.42 -4.25 -2.79
C ILE A 22 11.61 -4.49 -3.73
N ALA A 23 12.84 -4.33 -3.24
CA ALA A 23 14.04 -4.57 -4.04
C ALA A 23 14.14 -6.04 -4.48
N HIS A 24 13.82 -7.00 -3.60
CA HIS A 24 13.78 -8.41 -3.95
C HIS A 24 12.71 -8.72 -5.00
N ILE A 25 11.50 -8.18 -4.84
CA ILE A 25 10.40 -8.39 -5.80
C ILE A 25 10.77 -7.78 -7.16
N LEU A 26 11.30 -6.55 -7.19
CA LEU A 26 11.71 -5.89 -8.43
C LEU A 26 12.90 -6.59 -9.11
N ASN A 27 13.94 -6.94 -8.34
CA ASN A 27 15.10 -7.67 -8.84
C ASN A 27 14.68 -9.04 -9.41
N PHE A 28 13.73 -9.70 -8.74
CA PHE A 28 13.14 -10.93 -9.24
C PHE A 28 12.37 -10.71 -10.55
N ILE A 29 11.49 -9.69 -10.63
CA ILE A 29 10.73 -9.39 -11.86
C ILE A 29 11.65 -9.07 -13.04
N ILE A 30 12.71 -8.29 -12.81
CA ILE A 30 13.64 -7.86 -13.87
C ILE A 30 14.52 -9.01 -14.35
N ASN A 31 15.02 -9.85 -13.43
CA ASN A 31 15.99 -10.89 -13.77
C ASN A 31 15.38 -12.25 -14.13
N SER A 32 14.07 -12.44 -13.94
CA SER A 32 13.42 -13.66 -14.42
C SER A 32 13.05 -13.51 -15.89
N SER A 33 13.95 -14.00 -16.73
CA SER A 33 13.82 -14.03 -18.19
C SER A 33 12.61 -14.86 -18.65
N SER A 34 11.88 -14.28 -19.60
CA SER A 34 10.55 -14.60 -20.13
C SER A 34 10.37 -15.95 -20.88
N SER A 35 10.81 -17.11 -20.36
CA SER A 35 10.47 -18.40 -21.02
C SER A 35 9.77 -19.44 -20.15
N THR A 36 9.85 -19.33 -18.83
CA THR A 36 9.19 -20.25 -17.88
C THR A 36 8.67 -19.44 -16.70
N TRP A 37 7.66 -18.62 -16.96
CA TRP A 37 6.98 -17.86 -15.92
C TRP A 37 5.72 -18.59 -15.44
N PRO A 38 5.58 -18.83 -14.12
CA PRO A 38 6.54 -18.48 -13.08
C PRO A 38 7.70 -19.48 -12.99
N PRO A 39 8.90 -19.04 -12.56
CA PRO A 39 9.97 -19.98 -12.23
C PRO A 39 9.50 -20.91 -11.11
N ALA A 40 10.05 -22.12 -11.06
CA ALA A 40 9.78 -23.10 -10.02
C ALA A 40 10.34 -22.62 -8.67
N LEU A 41 9.67 -21.63 -8.07
CA LEU A 41 9.96 -21.12 -6.75
C LEU A 41 9.43 -22.10 -5.70
N PRO A 42 10.13 -22.26 -4.57
CA PRO A 42 9.54 -22.92 -3.42
C PRO A 42 8.21 -22.25 -3.04
N ASN A 43 7.21 -23.05 -2.69
CA ASN A 43 5.87 -22.55 -2.34
C ASN A 43 5.90 -21.49 -1.21
N SER A 44 6.91 -21.54 -0.32
CA SER A 44 7.13 -20.56 0.73
C SER A 44 7.52 -19.18 0.19
N VAL A 45 8.49 -19.12 -0.73
CA VAL A 45 8.92 -17.88 -1.40
C VAL A 45 7.78 -17.34 -2.26
N TYR A 46 7.09 -18.24 -2.95
CA TYR A 46 5.90 -17.90 -3.71
C TYR A 46 4.86 -17.20 -2.83
N SER A 47 4.47 -17.83 -1.72
CA SER A 47 3.52 -17.28 -0.76
C SER A 47 3.98 -15.93 -0.18
N SER A 48 5.26 -15.78 0.16
CA SER A 48 5.76 -14.52 0.73
C SER A 48 5.64 -13.33 -0.22
N ILE A 49 5.83 -13.53 -1.53
CA ILE A 49 5.69 -12.46 -2.54
C ILE A 49 4.26 -11.91 -2.55
N PHE A 50 3.26 -12.78 -2.35
CA PHE A 50 1.84 -12.39 -2.32
C PHE A 50 1.42 -11.77 -0.97
N PHE A 51 1.88 -12.32 0.16
CA PHE A 51 1.44 -11.87 1.47
C PHE A 51 2.24 -10.70 2.05
N ALA A 52 3.53 -10.56 1.73
CA ALA A 52 4.35 -9.49 2.30
C ALA A 52 3.81 -8.07 2.02
N PRO A 53 3.38 -7.73 0.78
CA PRO A 53 2.80 -6.41 0.51
C PRO A 53 1.52 -6.17 1.33
N MET A 54 0.71 -7.20 1.53
CA MET A 54 -0.51 -7.13 2.32
C MET A 54 -0.23 -6.88 3.81
N LEU A 55 0.70 -7.64 4.39
CA LEU A 55 1.08 -7.48 5.81
C LEU A 55 1.69 -6.10 6.08
N LEU A 56 2.54 -5.62 5.17
CA LEU A 56 3.13 -4.29 5.27
C LEU A 56 2.08 -3.18 5.16
N PHE A 57 1.06 -3.37 4.30
CA PHE A 57 -0.03 -2.43 4.19
C PHE A 57 -0.82 -2.32 5.49
N ILE A 58 -1.17 -3.47 6.10
CA ILE A 58 -1.87 -3.53 7.39
C ILE A 58 -1.04 -2.84 8.47
N SER A 59 0.25 -3.15 8.55
CA SER A 59 1.16 -2.55 9.52
C SER A 59 1.24 -1.03 9.39
N LEU A 60 1.25 -0.51 8.16
CA LEU A 60 1.33 0.94 7.89
C LEU A 60 -0.01 1.66 8.04
N SER A 61 -1.13 0.93 8.05
CA SER A 61 -2.49 1.48 8.17
C SER A 61 -2.91 1.78 9.60
N PHE A 62 -2.21 1.23 10.61
CA PHE A 62 -2.51 1.52 12.02
C PHE A 62 -2.27 2.97 12.43
N GLU A 63 -1.40 3.68 11.70
CA GLU A 63 -1.15 5.09 11.95
C GLU A 63 -1.86 5.95 10.89
N PRO A 64 -2.40 7.12 11.28
CA PRO A 64 -3.16 7.96 10.36
C PRO A 64 -2.31 8.42 9.18
N ILE A 65 -2.91 8.35 7.98
CA ILE A 65 -2.28 8.81 6.74
C ILE A 65 -2.28 10.35 6.78
N GLN A 66 -1.22 10.93 7.35
CA GLN A 66 -1.08 12.38 7.46
C GLN A 66 -0.10 12.95 6.43
N THR A 67 0.92 12.17 6.03
CA THR A 67 1.98 12.65 5.14
C THR A 67 1.78 12.20 3.69
N LYS A 68 2.24 13.03 2.73
CA LYS A 68 2.26 12.67 1.31
C LYS A 68 3.10 11.40 1.08
N LYS A 69 4.27 11.30 1.72
CA LYS A 69 5.16 10.13 1.64
C LYS A 69 4.43 8.83 1.99
N ARG A 70 3.73 8.78 3.14
CA ARG A 70 2.98 7.58 3.57
C ARG A 70 1.83 7.24 2.63
N PHE A 71 1.12 8.25 2.13
CA PHE A 71 0.06 8.05 1.16
C PHE A 71 0.59 7.33 -0.10
N TYR A 72 1.70 7.80 -0.68
CA TYR A 72 2.30 7.16 -1.84
C TYR A 72 2.86 5.77 -1.52
N THR A 73 3.40 5.54 -0.32
CA THR A 73 3.82 4.20 0.11
C THR A 73 2.66 3.22 0.17
N LEU A 74 1.54 3.59 0.79
CA LEU A 74 0.35 2.75 0.89
C LEU A 74 -0.27 2.51 -0.50
N LEU A 75 -0.34 3.53 -1.34
CA LEU A 75 -0.83 3.40 -2.71
C LEU A 75 0.05 2.47 -3.54
N SER A 76 1.38 2.60 -3.44
CA SER A 76 2.33 1.71 -4.10
C SER A 76 2.14 0.26 -3.66
N LEU A 77 1.93 -0.01 -2.37
CA LEU A 77 1.66 -1.35 -1.86
C LEU A 77 0.34 -1.93 -2.35
N ALA A 78 -0.71 -1.11 -2.38
CA ALA A 78 -2.01 -1.54 -2.90
C ALA A 78 -1.91 -1.91 -4.39
N LEU A 79 -1.21 -1.11 -5.19
CA LEU A 79 -0.97 -1.41 -6.60
C LEU A 79 -0.11 -2.66 -6.77
N LEU A 80 0.93 -2.83 -5.94
CA LEU A 80 1.78 -4.03 -5.97
C LEU A 80 0.98 -5.31 -5.67
N SER A 81 0.08 -5.26 -4.69
CA SER A 81 -0.80 -6.38 -4.34
C SER A 81 -1.78 -6.76 -5.46
N MET A 82 -2.12 -5.82 -6.35
CA MET A 82 -2.95 -6.05 -7.53
C MET A 82 -2.13 -6.52 -8.74
N SER A 83 -0.91 -6.01 -8.92
CA SER A 83 -0.08 -6.31 -10.09
C SER A 83 0.61 -7.67 -10.00
N ILE A 84 1.03 -8.12 -8.81
CA ILE A 84 1.64 -9.45 -8.62
C ILE A 84 0.69 -10.56 -9.14
N PRO A 85 -0.59 -10.64 -8.76
CA PRO A 85 -1.49 -11.66 -9.30
C PRO A 85 -1.64 -11.62 -10.83
N ILE A 86 -1.65 -10.43 -11.42
CA ILE A 86 -1.80 -10.24 -12.87
C ILE A 86 -0.58 -10.79 -13.63
N ILE A 87 0.63 -10.57 -13.10
CA ILE A 87 1.89 -11.06 -13.70
C ILE A 87 1.95 -12.59 -13.67
N TYR A 88 1.37 -13.24 -12.67
CA TYR A 88 1.48 -14.68 -12.47
C TYR A 88 0.36 -15.53 -13.11
N ARG A 89 -0.55 -14.92 -13.87
CA ARG A 89 -1.81 -15.48 -14.42
C ARG A 89 -1.69 -16.80 -15.21
N GLY A 90 -0.48 -17.25 -15.56
CA GLY A 90 -0.22 -18.50 -16.30
C GLY A 90 0.08 -19.74 -15.44
N ASN A 91 0.14 -19.64 -14.11
CA ASN A 91 0.56 -20.76 -13.27
C ASN A 91 -0.58 -21.79 -13.09
N LYS A 92 -0.30 -23.07 -13.40
CA LYS A 92 -1.26 -24.19 -13.26
C LYS A 92 -1.37 -24.75 -11.84
N ASN A 93 -0.65 -24.18 -10.87
CA ASN A 93 -0.65 -24.66 -9.49
C ASN A 93 -2.02 -24.37 -8.83
N PRO A 94 -2.74 -25.34 -8.23
CA PRO A 94 -4.09 -25.11 -7.68
C PRO A 94 -4.13 -24.04 -6.57
N LEU A 95 -3.05 -23.89 -5.80
CA LEU A 95 -2.91 -22.84 -4.79
C LEU A 95 -2.79 -21.42 -5.41
N HIS A 96 -2.39 -21.32 -6.67
CA HIS A 96 -2.22 -20.05 -7.37
C HIS A 96 -3.53 -19.27 -7.42
N ASN A 97 -4.62 -19.89 -7.88
CA ASN A 97 -5.91 -19.21 -8.05
C ASN A 97 -6.47 -18.72 -6.70
N VAL A 98 -6.27 -19.50 -5.64
CA VAL A 98 -6.68 -19.12 -4.28
C VAL A 98 -5.88 -17.91 -3.81
N ILE A 99 -4.55 -17.95 -3.95
CA ILE A 99 -3.66 -16.86 -3.55
C ILE A 99 -3.95 -15.58 -4.37
N VAL A 100 -4.14 -15.71 -5.68
CA VAL A 100 -4.51 -14.61 -6.59
C VAL A 100 -5.83 -13.98 -6.19
N SER A 101 -6.85 -14.78 -5.88
CA SER A 101 -8.16 -14.28 -5.46
C SER A 101 -8.07 -13.52 -4.13
N ILE A 102 -7.36 -14.08 -3.14
CA ILE A 102 -7.15 -13.43 -1.84
C ILE A 102 -6.39 -12.11 -2.00
N THR A 103 -5.30 -12.11 -2.78
CA THR A 103 -4.48 -10.92 -2.95
C THR A 103 -5.18 -9.83 -3.76
N SER A 104 -5.88 -10.19 -4.84
CA SER A 104 -6.69 -9.24 -5.61
C SER A 104 -7.81 -8.62 -4.77
N THR A 105 -8.57 -9.44 -4.03
CA THR A 105 -9.63 -8.93 -3.13
C THR A 105 -9.05 -8.07 -2.01
N SER A 106 -7.88 -8.42 -1.47
CA SER A 106 -7.18 -7.61 -0.48
C SER A 106 -6.73 -6.27 -1.06
N GLY A 107 -6.13 -6.24 -2.26
CA GLY A 107 -5.70 -5.03 -2.94
C GLY A 107 -6.87 -4.10 -3.24
N MET A 108 -8.03 -4.65 -3.62
CA MET A 108 -9.25 -3.85 -3.80
C MET A 108 -9.70 -3.20 -2.50
N LYS A 109 -9.67 -3.93 -1.38
CA LYS A 109 -9.99 -3.37 -0.05
C LYS A 109 -9.01 -2.27 0.36
N MET A 110 -7.72 -2.44 0.06
CA MET A 110 -6.69 -1.43 0.32
C MET A 110 -6.94 -0.15 -0.46
N LEU A 111 -7.23 -0.25 -1.76
CA LEU A 111 -7.58 0.92 -2.59
C LEU A 111 -8.83 1.64 -2.08
N ASN A 112 -9.84 0.89 -1.65
CA ASN A 112 -11.05 1.47 -1.06
C ASN A 112 -10.76 2.26 0.23
N LEU A 113 -9.88 1.75 1.11
CA LEU A 113 -9.43 2.46 2.32
C LEU A 113 -8.71 3.77 1.97
N ILE A 114 -7.80 3.72 1.00
CA ILE A 114 -7.11 4.92 0.49
C ILE A 114 -8.13 5.92 -0.07
N GLY A 115 -9.06 5.45 -0.91
CA GLY A 115 -10.12 6.28 -1.51
C GLY A 115 -10.99 6.99 -0.48
N ARG A 116 -11.43 6.28 0.56
CA ARG A 116 -12.17 6.88 1.69
C ARG A 116 -11.37 7.99 2.38
N THR A 117 -10.08 7.78 2.57
CA THR A 117 -9.19 8.77 3.19
C THR A 117 -9.06 10.04 2.32
N ILE A 118 -8.99 9.88 0.98
CA ILE A 118 -8.98 11.01 0.04
C ILE A 118 -10.29 11.79 0.14
N ILE A 119 -11.44 11.10 0.09
CA ILE A 119 -12.76 11.73 0.18
C ILE A 119 -12.91 12.53 1.47
N GLN A 120 -12.49 11.96 2.61
CA GLN A 120 -12.51 12.66 3.89
C GLN A 120 -11.67 13.94 3.90
N ARG A 121 -10.47 13.91 3.28
CA ARG A 121 -9.62 15.11 3.15
C ARG A 121 -10.26 16.18 2.27
N ILE A 122 -10.88 15.78 1.15
CA ILE A 122 -11.58 16.70 0.25
C ILE A 122 -12.74 17.36 1.00
N GLN A 123 -13.59 16.57 1.66
CA GLN A 123 -14.72 17.06 2.46
C GLN A 123 -14.27 18.03 3.56
N LYS A 124 -13.20 17.69 4.29
CA LYS A 124 -12.63 18.56 5.33
C LYS A 124 -12.14 19.91 4.76
N ASN A 125 -11.46 19.89 3.61
CA ASN A 125 -11.02 21.12 2.96
C ASN A 125 -12.19 21.96 2.47
N LEU A 126 -13.20 21.33 1.86
CA LEU A 126 -14.42 22.01 1.39
C LEU A 126 -15.15 22.73 2.54
N ASN A 127 -15.36 22.03 3.66
CA ASN A 127 -16.00 22.63 4.85
C ASN A 127 -15.19 23.79 5.42
N ARG A 128 -13.85 23.70 5.39
CA ARG A 128 -12.97 24.80 5.83
C ARG A 128 -13.10 26.02 4.92
N THR A 129 -13.11 25.81 3.61
CA THR A 129 -13.26 26.90 2.63
C THR A 129 -14.62 27.58 2.79
N PHE A 130 -15.70 26.79 2.86
CA PHE A 130 -17.05 27.31 3.11
C PHE A 130 -17.16 28.07 4.44
N GLY A 131 -16.55 27.55 5.51
CA GLY A 131 -16.51 28.24 6.81
C GLY A 131 -15.81 29.60 6.72
N HIS A 132 -14.70 29.70 5.97
CA HIS A 132 -14.02 30.98 5.74
C HIS A 132 -14.87 31.96 4.93
N TYR A 133 -15.60 31.49 3.91
CA TYR A 133 -16.52 32.32 3.14
C TYR A 133 -17.67 32.86 4.02
N LEU A 134 -18.26 32.02 4.86
CA LEU A 134 -19.34 32.40 5.76
C LEU A 134 -18.88 33.46 6.78
N ILE A 135 -17.68 33.29 7.35
CA ILE A 135 -17.06 34.28 8.23
C ILE A 135 -16.80 35.60 7.49
N GLY A 136 -16.30 35.54 6.24
CA GLY A 136 -16.07 36.73 5.42
C GLY A 136 -17.35 37.51 5.10
N VAL A 137 -18.46 36.82 4.85
CA VAL A 137 -19.78 37.45 4.64
C VAL A 137 -20.32 38.04 5.93
N LEU A 138 -20.15 37.36 7.07
CA LEU A 138 -20.63 37.84 8.37
C LEU A 138 -19.89 39.09 8.88
N ILE A 139 -18.64 39.31 8.45
CA ILE A 139 -17.84 40.51 8.81
C ILE A 139 -18.22 41.74 7.96
N LEU A 140 -18.94 41.54 6.85
CA LEU A 140 -19.31 42.58 5.89
C LEU A 140 -20.72 43.15 6.09
N ILE A 141 -21.45 42.67 7.11
CA ILE A 141 -22.80 43.11 7.52
C ILE A 141 -22.67 43.78 8.89
#